data_AF-A0AAD3P096-F1
#
_entry.id   AF-A0AAD3P096-F1
#
_cell.length_a   1.000
_cell.length_b   1.000
_cell.length_c   1.000
_cell.angle_alpha   90.00
_cell.angle_beta   90.00
_cell.angle_gamma   90.00
#
_symmetry.space_group_name_H-M   'P 1'
#
loop_
_entity.id
_entity.type
_entity.pdbx_description
1 polymer ?
#
loop_
_entity_poly.entity_id
_entity_poly.type
_entity_poly.pdbx_seq_one_letter_code
_entity_poly.pdbx_strand_id
1 'polypeptide(L)' 'MANDDQGAVWGTVTLAGVQMLDWKIEGGDEKATGTDLRGFFKAMAEQTDGKEAVLRVSFLVKC' A
#
# COMPACT_ATOMS: atom_id res chain seq x y z
N MET A 1 13.82 -11.49 17.54
CA MET A 1 12.35 -11.51 17.46
C MET A 1 11.99 -11.18 16.02
N ALA A 2 11.84 -12.21 15.19
CA ALA A 2 11.45 -12.08 13.78
C ALA A 2 10.42 -13.18 13.57
N ASN A 3 9.13 -12.82 13.54
CA ASN A 3 8.05 -13.76 13.27
C ASN A 3 6.99 -13.06 12.42
N ASP A 4 6.60 -13.75 11.34
CA ASP A 4 5.31 -13.68 10.63
C ASP A 4 5.01 -12.66 9.49
N ASP A 5 5.99 -11.98 8.90
CA ASP A 5 5.72 -11.09 7.74
C ASP A 5 6.08 -11.70 6.36
N GLN A 6 6.22 -13.03 6.25
CA GLN A 6 6.76 -13.69 5.04
C GLN A 6 5.76 -13.86 3.87
N GLY A 7 4.61 -13.19 3.88
CA GLY A 7 3.65 -13.33 2.77
C GLY A 7 2.55 -12.28 2.64
N ALA A 8 2.51 -11.28 3.51
CA ALA A 8 1.53 -10.21 3.42
C ALA A 8 1.99 -9.10 2.47
N VAL A 9 1.08 -8.62 1.63
CA VAL A 9 1.30 -7.48 0.73
C VAL A 9 0.75 -6.24 1.39
N TRP A 10 1.63 -5.29 1.67
CA TRP A 10 1.33 -4.06 2.37
C TRP A 10 1.15 -2.91 1.38
N GLY A 11 -0.08 -2.46 1.20
CA GLY A 11 -0.40 -1.22 0.50
C GLY A 11 -0.46 -0.06 1.49
N THR A 12 0.49 0.87 1.41
CA THR A 12 0.44 2.12 2.17
C THR A 12 -0.05 3.26 1.27
N VAL A 13 -1.07 3.99 1.73
CA VAL A 13 -1.60 5.19 1.07
C VAL A 13 -1.41 6.40 1.97
N THR A 14 -0.88 7.48 1.42
CA THR A 14 -0.70 8.76 2.11
C THR A 14 -1.73 9.76 1.61
N LEU A 15 -2.51 10.32 2.54
CA LEU A 15 -3.58 11.28 2.28
C LEU A 15 -3.27 12.62 2.95
N ALA A 16 -3.54 13.72 2.27
CA ALA A 16 -3.67 15.05 2.86
C ALA A 16 -5.11 15.55 2.66
N GLY A 17 -5.88 15.57 3.75
CA GLY A 17 -7.34 15.76 3.66
C GLY A 17 -7.99 14.63 2.86
N VAL A 18 -8.70 14.98 1.78
CA VAL A 18 -9.33 14.01 0.86
C VAL A 18 -8.47 13.68 -0.36
N GLN A 19 -7.31 14.34 -0.50
CA GLN A 19 -6.41 14.14 -1.63
C GLN A 19 -5.38 13.07 -1.29
N MET A 20 -5.24 12.10 -2.18
CA MET A 20 -4.13 11.16 -2.12
C MET A 20 -2.87 11.80 -2.66
N LEU A 21 -1.78 11.72 -1.89
CA LEU A 21 -0.47 12.25 -2.27
C LEU A 21 0.35 11.17 -2.97
N ASP A 22 0.47 10.02 -2.33
CA ASP A 22 1.29 8.91 -2.78
C ASP A 22 0.75 7.60 -2.23
N TRP A 23 1.21 6.51 -2.83
CA TRP A 23 1.08 5.17 -2.32
C TRP A 23 2.34 4.37 -2.61
N LYS A 24 2.54 3.33 -1.81
CA LYS A 24 3.58 2.33 -1.99
C LYS A 24 3.06 0.94 -1.65
N ILE A 25 3.54 -0.08 -2.34
CA ILE A 25 3.25 -1.48 -2.07
C ILE A 25 4.57 -2.20 -1.75
N GLU A 26 4.56 -2.92 -0.63
CA GLU A 26 5.71 -3.64 -0.09
C GLU A 26 5.29 -5.10 0.20
N GLY A 27 6.21 -6.07 0.11
CA GLY A 27 5.91 -7.48 0.41
C GLY A 27 5.42 -8.33 -0.79
N GLY A 28 5.13 -7.72 -1.94
CA GLY A 28 4.98 -8.43 -3.22
C GLY A 28 6.32 -8.72 -3.89
N ASP A 29 6.28 -9.30 -5.10
CA ASP A 29 7.48 -9.63 -5.88
C ASP A 29 8.32 -8.39 -6.24
N GLU A 30 7.68 -7.23 -6.39
CA GLU A 30 8.34 -5.96 -6.68
C GLU A 30 7.73 -4.79 -5.89
N LYS A 31 8.56 -3.85 -5.45
CA LYS A 31 8.09 -2.61 -4.84
C LYS A 31 7.43 -1.74 -5.90
N ALA A 32 6.18 -1.35 -5.67
CA ALA A 32 5.44 -0.43 -6.54
C ALA A 32 5.12 0.87 -5.81
N THR A 33 5.14 1.99 -6.53
CA THR A 33 4.78 3.31 -5.98
C THR A 33 4.02 4.12 -7.02
N GLY A 34 3.14 5.02 -6.58
CA GLY A 34 2.44 5.94 -7.46
C GLY A 34 1.69 7.02 -6.69
N THR A 35 0.89 7.79 -7.40
CA THR A 35 0.16 8.94 -6.82
C THR A 35 -1.33 8.96 -7.18
N ASP A 36 -1.82 7.97 -7.93
CA ASP A 36 -3.22 7.86 -8.34
C ASP A 36 -3.92 6.61 -7.77
N LEU A 37 -5.18 6.76 -7.38
CA LEU A 37 -5.91 5.75 -6.61
C LEU A 37 -6.22 4.50 -7.46
N ARG A 38 -6.40 4.69 -8.77
CA ARG A 38 -6.69 3.59 -9.68
C ARG A 38 -5.47 2.69 -9.87
N GLY A 39 -4.29 3.29 -10.02
CA GLY A 39 -2.99 2.62 -10.07
C GLY A 39 -2.71 1.84 -8.80
N PHE A 40 -3.03 2.42 -7.63
CA PHE A 40 -2.92 1.72 -6.35
C PHE A 40 -3.74 0.43 -6.32
N PHE A 41 -5.04 0.50 -6.63
CA PHE A 41 -5.90 -0.70 -6.60
C PHE A 41 -5.49 -1.75 -7.63
N LYS A 42 -5.06 -1.31 -8.83
CA LYS A 42 -4.55 -2.22 -9.85
C LYS A 42 -3.31 -2.96 -9.33
N ALA A 43 -2.34 -2.23 -8.80
CA ALA A 43 -1.09 -2.80 -8.30
C ALA A 43 -1.32 -3.70 -7.07
N MET A 44 -2.25 -3.33 -6.18
CA MET A 44 -2.66 -4.20 -5.06
C MET A 44 -3.23 -5.51 -5.58
N ALA A 45 -4.19 -5.47 -6.50
CA ALA A 45 -4.80 -6.67 -7.05
C ALA A 45 -3.79 -7.60 -7.76
N GLU A 46 -2.82 -7.03 -8.47
CA GLU A 46 -1.75 -7.77 -9.14
C GLU A 46 -0.79 -8.44 -8.15
N GLN A 47 -0.48 -7.79 -7.02
CA GLN A 47 0.51 -8.29 -6.07
C GLN A 47 -0.07 -9.19 -4.98
N THR A 48 -1.36 -9.05 -4.65
CA THR A 48 -2.02 -9.80 -3.56
C THR A 48 -2.55 -11.17 -3.99
N ASP A 49 -2.27 -11.65 -5.21
CA ASP A 49 -2.82 -12.92 -5.68
C ASP A 49 -2.38 -14.10 -4.78
N GLY A 50 -3.35 -14.72 -4.12
CA GLY A 50 -3.13 -15.78 -3.12
C GLY A 50 -2.43 -15.34 -1.83
N LYS A 51 -2.25 -14.03 -1.60
CA LYS A 51 -1.54 -13.45 -0.44
C LYS A 51 -2.48 -12.58 0.39
N GLU A 52 -2.20 -12.45 1.68
CA GLU A 52 -2.94 -11.53 2.54
C GLU A 52 -2.63 -10.08 2.14
N ALA A 53 -3.67 -9.25 2.01
CA ALA A 53 -3.54 -7.85 1.66
C ALA A 53 -3.76 -6.96 2.89
N VAL A 54 -2.78 -6.13 3.23
CA VAL A 54 -2.88 -5.21 4.36
C VAL A 54 -2.84 -3.76 3.86
N LEU A 55 -3.88 -2.99 4.19
CA LEU A 55 -3.99 -1.58 3.85
C LEU A 55 -3.58 -0.71 5.04
N ARG A 56 -2.58 0.14 4.83
CA ARG A 56 -2.16 1.18 5.78
C ARG A 56 -2.53 2.55 5.22
N VAL A 57 -3.30 3.32 5.96
CA VAL A 57 -3.68 4.68 5.57
C VAL A 57 -3.00 5.69 6.50
N SER A 58 -2.14 6.54 5.92
CA SER A 58 -1.46 7.62 6.63
C SER A 58 -2.14 8.94 6.31
N PHE A 59 -2.56 9.68 7.34
CA PHE A 59 -3.15 11.00 7.18
C PHE A 59 -2.16 12.07 7.61
N LEU A 60 -1.82 12.96 6.68
CA LEU A 60 -1.14 14.20 6.98
C LEU A 60 -2.15 15.22 7.48
N VAL A 61 -2.16 15.40 8.78
CA VAL A 61 -2.92 16.46 9.45
C VAL A 61 -2.01 17.67 9.55
N LYS A 62 -2.36 18.74 8.84
CA LYS A 62 -1.70 20.04 8.98
C LYS A 62 -2.26 20.69 10.24
N CYS A 63 -1.47 20.68 11.33
CA CYS A 63 -1.73 21.47 12.52
C CYS A 63 -1.31 22.92 12.30
#